data_AF-R6QCN8-F1
#
_entry.id   AF-R6QCN8-F1
#
_cell.length_a   1.000
_cell.length_b   1.000
_cell.length_c   1.000
_cell.angle_alpha   90.00
_cell.angle_beta   90.00
_cell.angle_gamma   90.00
#
_symmetry.space_group_name_H-M   'P 1'
#
loop_
_entity.id
_entity.type
_entity.pdbx_description
1 polymer ?
#
loop_
_entity_poly.entity_id
_entity_poly.type
_entity_poly.pdbx_seq_one_letter_code
_entity_poly.pdbx_strand_id
1 'polypeptide(L)' 'MDIDELAKEYDKQYKVLCAKVDGLKPLLSVYRGEDLFKLRRKMRIYYDMACECRKVYFMLSDYYGEEEI' A
#
# COMPACT_ATOMS: atom_id res chain seq x y z
N MET A 1 0.03 -15.30 -16.16
CA MET A 1 0.34 -14.59 -14.93
C MET A 1 0.16 -15.59 -13.82
N ASP A 2 1.28 -16.00 -13.23
CA ASP A 2 1.35 -16.96 -12.13
C ASP A 2 1.00 -16.30 -10.78
N ILE A 3 0.60 -17.09 -9.76
CA ILE A 3 0.27 -16.60 -8.42
C ILE A 3 1.47 -15.88 -7.79
N ASP A 4 2.68 -16.41 -8.00
CA ASP A 4 3.92 -15.80 -7.54
C ASP A 4 4.21 -14.47 -8.22
N GLU A 5 3.90 -14.36 -9.52
CA GLU A 5 4.02 -13.09 -10.27
C GLU A 5 3.01 -12.07 -9.76
N LEU A 6 1.79 -12.51 -9.45
CA LEU A 6 0.75 -11.66 -8.90
C LEU A 6 1.13 -11.15 -7.50
N ALA A 7 1.67 -12.02 -6.64
CA ALA A 7 2.18 -11.63 -5.32
C ALA A 7 3.26 -10.54 -5.46
N LYS A 8 4.25 -10.74 -6.35
CA LYS A 8 5.31 -9.75 -6.60
C LYS A 8 4.75 -8.40 -7.09
N GLU A 9 3.71 -8.40 -7.91
CA GLU A 9 3.06 -7.17 -8.34
C GLU A 9 2.38 -6.45 -7.16
N TYR A 10 1.70 -7.17 -6.26
CA TYR A 10 1.13 -6.56 -5.05
C TYR A 10 2.22 -5.97 -4.12
N ASP A 11 3.37 -6.63 -3.95
CA ASP A 11 4.50 -6.07 -3.20
C ASP A 11 5.09 -4.81 -3.86
N LYS A 12 5.16 -4.79 -5.20
CA LYS A 12 5.57 -3.60 -5.95
C LYS A 12 4.59 -2.45 -5.77
N GLN A 13 3.28 -2.70 -5.84
CA GLN A 13 2.26 -1.68 -5.59
C GLN A 13 2.32 -1.15 -4.16
N TYR A 14 2.54 -2.02 -3.17
CA TYR A 14 2.78 -1.62 -1.78
C TYR A 14 3.94 -0.63 -1.67
N LYS A 15 5.10 -0.95 -2.26
CA LYS A 15 6.29 -0.08 -2.25
C LYS A 15 6.02 1.28 -2.90
N VAL A 16 5.30 1.31 -4.03
CA VAL A 16 4.92 2.55 -4.72
C VAL A 16 4.00 3.41 -3.84
N LEU A 17 3.03 2.80 -3.17
CA LEU A 17 2.09 3.51 -2.28
C LEU A 17 2.81 4.06 -1.04
N CYS A 18 3.72 3.31 -0.43
CA CYS A 18 4.58 3.80 0.65
C CYS A 18 5.41 5.02 0.21
N ALA A 19 6.07 4.95 -0.95
CA ALA A 19 6.83 6.06 -1.49
C ALA A 19 5.97 7.31 -1.74
N LYS A 20 4.72 7.14 -2.20
CA LYS A 20 3.76 8.24 -2.33
C LYS A 20 3.41 8.88 -0.98
N VAL A 21 3.16 8.08 0.06
CA VAL A 21 2.90 8.59 1.42
C VAL A 21 4.11 9.35 1.94
N ASP A 22 5.30 8.80 1.78
CA ASP A 22 6.55 9.43 2.22
C ASP A 22 6.81 10.76 1.52
N GLY A 23 6.60 10.83 0.20
CA GLY A 23 6.70 12.07 -0.57
C GLY A 23 5.70 13.15 -0.15
N LEU A 24 4.57 12.78 0.46
CA LEU A 24 3.56 13.72 0.95
C LEU A 24 3.80 14.19 2.39
N LYS A 25 4.58 13.46 3.19
CA LYS A 25 4.85 13.81 4.61
C LYS A 25 5.36 15.24 4.81
N PRO A 26 6.30 15.79 4.01
CA PRO A 26 6.78 17.16 4.20
C PRO A 26 5.66 18.20 4.12
N LEU A 27 4.64 17.96 3.26
CA LEU A 27 3.53 18.89 3.06
C LEU A 27 2.64 19.03 4.31
N LEU A 28 2.66 18.07 5.23
CA LEU A 28 1.95 18.17 6.52
C LEU A 28 2.44 19.35 7.37
N SER A 29 3.70 19.74 7.21
CA SER A 29 4.30 20.87 7.94
C SER A 29 3.95 22.22 7.30
N VAL A 30 3.59 22.25 6.02
CA VAL A 30 3.35 23.46 5.23
C VAL A 30 1.86 23.75 5.10
N TYR A 31 1.06 22.73 4.78
CA TYR A 31 -0.36 22.91 4.48
C TYR A 31 -1.17 23.26 5.73
N ARG A 32 -2.25 24.01 5.56
CA ARG A 32 -3.15 24.46 6.64
C ARG A 32 -4.61 24.33 6.20
N GLY A 33 -5.53 24.44 7.15
CA GLY A 33 -6.97 24.47 6.90
C GLY A 33 -7.47 23.32 6.02
N GLU A 34 -8.26 23.66 4.99
CA GLU A 34 -8.88 22.70 4.08
C GLU A 34 -7.86 21.88 3.29
N ASP A 35 -6.75 22.47 2.87
CA ASP A 35 -5.70 21.77 2.11
C ASP A 35 -5.03 20.69 2.97
N LEU A 36 -4.78 20.99 4.25
CA LEU A 36 -4.25 20.00 5.19
C LEU A 36 -5.24 18.86 5.42
N PHE A 37 -6.54 19.16 5.49
CA PHE A 37 -7.58 18.13 5.60
C PHE A 37 -7.60 17.22 4.37
N LYS A 38 -7.61 17.79 3.15
CA LYS A 38 -7.56 17.03 1.89
C LYS A 38 -6.28 16.19 1.79
N LEU A 39 -5.13 16.75 2.17
CA LEU A 39 -3.85 16.04 2.19
C LEU A 39 -3.89 14.81 3.12
N ARG A 40 -4.33 15.00 4.38
CA ARG A 40 -4.45 13.89 5.35
C ARG A 40 -5.39 12.79 4.84
N ARG A 41 -6.53 13.18 4.25
CA ARG A 41 -7.47 12.22 3.64
C ARG A 41 -6.81 11.43 2.51
N LYS A 42 -6.08 12.09 1.62
CA LYS A 42 -5.35 11.44 0.53
C LYS A 42 -4.26 10.50 1.02
N MET A 43 -3.46 10.92 2.01
CA MET A 43 -2.43 10.08 2.62
C MET A 43 -3.04 8.84 3.28
N ARG A 44 -4.17 8.99 3.98
CA ARG A 44 -4.91 7.85 4.56
C ARG A 44 -5.34 6.84 3.50
N ILE A 45 -5.90 7.30 2.38
CA ILE A 45 -6.29 6.40 1.28
C ILE A 45 -5.11 5.60 0.76
N TYR A 46 -3.96 6.25 0.50
CA TYR A 46 -2.77 5.52 0.05
C TYR A 46 -2.23 4.55 1.09
N TYR A 47 -2.28 4.91 2.38
CA TYR A 47 -1.90 4.01 3.46
C TYR A 47 -2.82 2.79 3.54
N ASP A 48 -4.14 3.00 3.51
CA ASP A 48 -5.13 1.92 3.55
C ASP A 48 -4.95 0.98 2.35
N MET A 49 -4.74 1.53 1.15
CA MET A 49 -4.43 0.73 -0.04
C MET A 49 -3.12 -0.06 0.10
N ALA A 50 -2.07 0.53 0.68
CA ALA A 50 -0.80 -0.15 0.89
C ALA A 50 -0.99 -1.35 1.83
N CYS A 51 -1.73 -1.16 2.93
CA CYS A 51 -2.06 -2.24 3.85
C CYS A 51 -2.78 -3.40 3.15
N GLU A 52 -3.75 -3.11 2.28
CA GLU A 52 -4.44 -4.15 1.52
C GLU A 52 -3.50 -4.85 0.52
N CYS A 53 -2.65 -4.12 -0.21
CA CYS A 53 -1.66 -4.75 -1.08
C CYS A 53 -0.73 -5.69 -0.28
N ARG A 54 -0.33 -5.29 0.93
CA ARG A 54 0.53 -6.12 1.77
C ARG A 54 -0.17 -7.37 2.29
N LYS A 55 -1.45 -7.26 2.68
CA LYS A 55 -2.27 -8.43 3.06
C LYS A 55 -2.41 -9.42 1.91
N VAL A 56 -2.75 -8.92 0.71
CA VAL A 56 -2.89 -9.77 -0.48
C VAL A 56 -1.57 -10.43 -0.86
N TYR A 57 -0.46 -9.71 -0.79
CA TYR A 57 0.87 -10.31 -0.97
C TYR A 57 1.09 -11.53 -0.07
N PHE A 58 0.81 -11.40 1.24
CA PHE A 58 0.99 -12.53 2.16
C PHE A 58 0.03 -13.69 1.85
N MET A 59 -1.25 -13.41 1.59
CA MET A 59 -2.22 -14.44 1.21
C MET A 59 -1.80 -15.21 -0.06
N LEU A 60 -1.23 -14.52 -1.05
CA LEU A 60 -0.78 -15.14 -2.29
C LEU A 60 0.56 -15.87 -2.14
N SER A 61 1.46 -15.36 -1.29
CA SER A 61 2.77 -15.99 -1.05
C SER A 61 2.64 -17.33 -0.33
N ASP A 62 1.61 -17.48 0.51
CA ASP A 62 1.34 -18.70 1.26
C ASP A 62 0.34 -19.63 0.54
N TYR A 63 -0.08 -19.28 -0.69
CA TYR A 63 -1.18 -19.95 -1.41
C TYR A 63 -0.95 -21.45 -1.65
N TYR A 64 0.27 -21.85 -2.01
CA TYR A 64 0.63 -23.26 -2.21
C TYR A 64 1.03 -23.99 -0.90
N GLY A 65 1.12 -23.26 0.23
CA GLY A 65 1.50 -23.83 1.53
C GLY A 65 0.36 -24.48 2.29
N GLU A 66 -0.90 -24.24 1.90
CA GLU A 66 -2.10 -24.82 2.54
C GLU A 66 -2.56 -26.15 1.91
N GLU A 67 -1.96 -26.61 0.80
CA GLU A 67 -2.40 -27.83 0.07
C GLU A 67 -1.69 -29.15 0.48
N GLU A 68 -0.80 -29.16 1.48
CA GLU A 68 -0.18 -30.39 2.02
C GLU A 68 -0.81 -30.86 3.35
N ILE A 69 -2.06 -31.36 3.34
CA ILE A 69 -2.61 -32.22 4.40
C ILE A 69 -3.50 -33.33 3.81
#